data_AF-A0A1D2WGJ4-F1
#
_entry.id   AF-A0A1D2WGJ4-F1
#
_cell.length_a   1.000
_cell.length_b   1.000
_cell.length_c   1.000
_cell.angle_alpha   90.00
_cell.angle_beta   90.00
_cell.angle_gamma   90.00
#
_symmetry.space_group_name_H-M   'P 1'
#
loop_
_entity.id
_entity.type
_entity.pdbx_description
1 polymer ?
#
loop_
_entity_poly.entity_id
_entity_poly.type
_entity_poly.pdbx_seq_one_letter_code
_entity_poly.pdbx_strand_id
1 'polypeptide(L)'
;MKRYDVIVVGAGISGLLAALTLSKHGKKVLVLEKRRNLGGNCNSYMVDGYQVDTGAHAITHLIEGPLKRLMDNYFDFLPVFEDYGHYYIRTENAFVKVPSNLKDFVTFDVLPRKDRLLLSQILTKAFTLSSFGIDLSNQSVYDFLPKNLSKDTYDFVDTISAFLSGRSMKETSAQRVLSGSSFVRDSITQEQFDAMIGRLEPKKSQSTESILASILPYHLHASLQARMTKVTQPFTSLERLATNNINYSQGYPRKGLKALLDAILYSLPETVEIKNECEVKSILVQDGKVSGVEADEIYSSDLVIYTGFATELPRLIKDLPEEYKANLGGIVHSKSLTIWLGLEKEFPNFNYTGSEIWFKDFAYWATPISNYDHSLAPKDKQHIGFYFVNDENKSDEHE
;
A
#
# COMPACT_ATOMS: atom_id res chain seq x y z
N MET A 1 -17.35 -33.92 2.59
CA MET A 1 -16.37 -32.81 2.55
C MET A 1 -16.20 -32.39 1.11
N LYS A 2 -16.51 -31.14 0.77
CA LYS A 2 -16.20 -30.59 -0.56
C LYS A 2 -14.69 -30.30 -0.61
N ARG A 3 -14.02 -30.78 -1.65
CA ARG A 3 -12.59 -30.55 -1.89
C ARG A 3 -12.36 -29.44 -2.91
N TYR A 4 -11.40 -28.57 -2.61
CA TYR A 4 -10.90 -27.52 -3.49
C TYR A 4 -9.37 -27.66 -3.61
N ASP A 5 -8.79 -27.11 -4.66
CA ASP A 5 -7.33 -27.06 -4.80
C ASP A 5 -6.73 -25.99 -3.87
N VAL A 6 -7.46 -24.90 -3.67
CA VAL A 6 -7.07 -23.78 -2.81
C VAL A 6 -8.30 -23.22 -2.10
N ILE A 7 -8.16 -22.90 -0.81
CA ILE A 7 -9.14 -22.11 -0.06
C ILE A 7 -8.53 -20.76 0.29
N VAL A 8 -9.22 -19.67 -0.04
CA VAL A 8 -8.85 -18.30 0.30
C VAL A 8 -9.77 -17.80 1.41
N VAL A 9 -9.18 -17.34 2.52
CA VAL A 9 -9.90 -16.77 3.65
C VAL A 9 -9.80 -15.24 3.59
N GLY A 10 -10.93 -14.61 3.29
CA GLY A 10 -11.10 -13.18 3.06
C GLY A 10 -11.28 -12.84 1.58
N ALA A 11 -12.34 -12.09 1.24
CA ALA A 11 -12.61 -11.58 -0.10
C ALA A 11 -12.26 -10.09 -0.24
N GLY A 12 -11.20 -9.65 0.45
CA GLY A 12 -10.55 -8.38 0.14
C GLY A 12 -9.83 -8.44 -1.20
N ILE A 13 -9.32 -7.29 -1.67
CA ILE A 13 -8.60 -7.17 -2.94
C ILE A 13 -7.48 -8.23 -3.11
N SER A 14 -6.69 -8.47 -2.06
CA SER A 14 -5.61 -9.46 -2.07
C SER A 14 -6.12 -10.89 -2.26
N GLY A 15 -7.21 -11.26 -1.59
CA GLY A 15 -7.82 -12.59 -1.69
C GLY A 15 -8.45 -12.83 -3.05
N LEU A 16 -9.16 -11.84 -3.58
CA LEU A 16 -9.79 -11.92 -4.91
C LEU A 16 -8.74 -11.99 -6.03
N LEU A 17 -7.65 -11.22 -5.95
CA LEU A 17 -6.55 -11.29 -6.93
C LEU A 17 -5.80 -12.63 -6.85
N ALA A 18 -5.62 -13.19 -5.65
CA ALA A 18 -5.05 -14.53 -5.48
C ALA A 18 -5.96 -15.60 -6.11
N ALA A 19 -7.27 -15.54 -5.85
CA ALA A 19 -8.26 -16.44 -6.44
C ALA A 19 -8.29 -16.33 -7.97
N LEU A 20 -8.29 -15.11 -8.51
CA LEU A 20 -8.23 -14.85 -9.94
C LEU A 20 -6.98 -15.48 -10.57
N THR A 21 -5.81 -15.21 -10.00
CA THR A 21 -4.54 -15.73 -10.52
C THR A 21 -4.55 -17.25 -10.51
N LEU A 22 -4.85 -17.88 -9.37
CA LEU A 22 -4.80 -19.34 -9.23
C LEU A 22 -5.82 -20.05 -10.11
N SER A 23 -7.02 -19.48 -10.25
CA SER A 23 -8.06 -20.05 -11.10
C SER A 23 -7.77 -19.92 -12.59
N LYS A 24 -7.14 -18.84 -13.05
CA LYS A 24 -6.60 -18.71 -14.42
C LYS A 24 -5.47 -19.72 -14.69
N HIS A 25 -4.81 -20.22 -13.65
CA HIS A 25 -3.88 -21.37 -13.71
C HIS A 25 -4.57 -22.73 -13.47
N GLY A 26 -5.89 -22.81 -13.68
CA GLY A 26 -6.65 -24.07 -13.67
C GLY A 26 -6.99 -24.63 -12.29
N LYS A 27 -6.81 -23.86 -11.22
CA LYS A 27 -7.18 -24.29 -9.86
C LYS A 27 -8.65 -24.06 -9.57
N LYS A 28 -9.29 -25.01 -8.89
CA LYS A 28 -10.60 -24.83 -8.28
C LYS A 28 -10.44 -24.13 -6.93
N VAL A 29 -10.97 -22.91 -6.81
CA VAL A 29 -10.74 -22.04 -5.65
C VAL A 29 -12.05 -21.80 -4.90
N LEU A 30 -12.02 -21.91 -3.58
CA LEU A 30 -13.08 -21.43 -2.70
C LEU A 30 -12.63 -20.15 -1.99
N VAL A 31 -13.44 -19.09 -2.03
CA VAL A 31 -13.22 -17.85 -1.28
C VAL A 31 -14.29 -17.74 -0.19
N LEU A 32 -13.87 -17.59 1.07
CA LEU A 32 -14.76 -17.43 2.22
C LEU A 32 -14.62 -16.02 2.79
N GLU A 33 -15.72 -15.28 2.84
CA GLU A 33 -15.78 -13.92 3.38
C GLU A 33 -16.81 -13.85 4.51
N LYS A 34 -16.39 -13.31 5.66
CA LYS A 34 -17.25 -13.21 6.84
C LYS A 34 -18.33 -12.15 6.71
N ARG A 35 -18.11 -11.10 5.90
CA ARG A 35 -19.06 -10.00 5.69
C ARG A 35 -19.98 -10.29 4.50
N ARG A 36 -21.07 -9.53 4.41
CA ARG A 36 -21.96 -9.54 3.24
C ARG A 36 -21.30 -8.95 1.99
N ASN A 37 -20.54 -7.88 2.16
CA ASN A 37 -19.91 -7.15 1.05
C ASN A 37 -18.47 -7.63 0.82
N LEU A 38 -18.10 -7.80 -0.45
CA LEU A 38 -16.75 -8.14 -0.88
C LEU A 38 -15.86 -6.88 -1.00
N GLY A 39 -14.58 -7.08 -1.32
CA GLY A 39 -13.62 -6.03 -1.67
C GLY A 39 -12.85 -5.41 -0.50
N GLY A 40 -13.37 -5.51 0.72
CA GLY A 40 -12.72 -4.96 1.92
C GLY A 40 -12.51 -3.44 1.79
N ASN A 41 -11.25 -2.99 1.86
CA ASN A 41 -10.87 -1.58 1.70
C ASN A 41 -10.87 -1.09 0.23
N CYS A 42 -11.16 -1.97 -0.73
CA CYS A 42 -11.34 -1.64 -2.14
C CYS A 42 -12.81 -1.88 -2.52
N ASN A 43 -13.69 -1.03 -2.03
CA ASN A 43 -15.12 -1.07 -2.35
C ASN A 43 -15.72 0.34 -2.23
N SER A 44 -16.91 0.51 -2.78
CA SER A 44 -17.71 1.73 -2.70
C SER A 44 -19.19 1.39 -2.52
N TYR A 45 -19.94 2.27 -1.89
CA TYR A 45 -21.40 2.14 -1.75
C TYR A 45 -22.09 3.50 -1.87
N MET A 46 -23.40 3.49 -2.12
CA MET A 46 -24.18 4.73 -2.30
C MET A 46 -24.88 5.13 -1.00
N VAL A 47 -24.84 6.43 -0.70
CA VAL A 47 -25.63 7.08 0.36
C VAL A 47 -26.26 8.33 -0.23
N ASP A 48 -27.59 8.40 -0.29
CA ASP A 48 -28.34 9.56 -0.79
C ASP A 48 -27.88 10.09 -2.17
N GLY A 49 -27.46 9.19 -3.06
CA GLY A 49 -26.97 9.53 -4.40
C GLY A 49 -25.49 9.92 -4.47
N TYR A 50 -24.75 9.88 -3.36
CA TYR A 50 -23.31 10.06 -3.30
C TYR A 50 -22.59 8.73 -3.13
N GLN A 51 -21.44 8.57 -3.78
CA GLN A 51 -20.62 7.38 -3.66
C GLN A 51 -19.57 7.53 -2.55
N VAL A 52 -19.54 6.58 -1.63
CA VAL A 52 -18.62 6.52 -0.49
C VAL A 52 -17.64 5.37 -0.67
N ASP A 53 -16.34 5.67 -0.73
CA ASP A 53 -15.27 4.66 -0.77
C ASP A 53 -14.90 4.14 0.63
N THR A 54 -14.51 2.87 0.72
CA THR A 54 -14.25 2.18 2.00
C THR A 54 -12.78 2.17 2.45
N GLY A 55 -11.86 2.76 1.69
CA GLY A 55 -10.45 2.75 2.06
C GLY A 55 -9.51 3.54 1.16
N ALA A 56 -9.05 2.93 0.08
CA ALA A 56 -7.99 3.52 -0.74
C ALA A 56 -8.44 4.82 -1.43
N HIS A 57 -7.63 5.88 -1.36
CA HIS A 57 -7.91 7.15 -2.06
C HIS A 57 -7.22 7.24 -3.43
N ALA A 58 -6.17 6.45 -3.66
CA ALA A 58 -5.40 6.43 -4.90
C ALA A 58 -4.88 5.02 -5.19
N ILE A 59 -4.84 4.65 -6.48
CA ILE A 59 -4.16 3.46 -6.96
C ILE A 59 -2.86 3.89 -7.65
N THR A 60 -1.75 3.34 -7.19
CA THR A 60 -0.40 3.70 -7.68
C THR A 60 0.15 2.60 -8.59
N HIS A 61 1.20 2.90 -9.35
CA HIS A 61 1.90 1.93 -10.21
C HIS A 61 1.01 1.35 -11.34
N LEU A 62 0.20 2.22 -11.97
CA LEU A 62 -0.73 1.81 -13.04
C LEU A 62 -0.04 1.61 -14.41
N ILE A 63 1.16 2.15 -14.63
CA ILE A 63 1.97 1.94 -15.84
C ILE A 63 2.88 0.72 -15.67
N GLU A 64 3.54 0.60 -14.51
CA GLU A 64 4.46 -0.49 -14.17
C GLU A 64 4.31 -0.84 -12.70
N GLY A 65 3.98 -2.11 -12.41
CA GLY A 65 3.86 -2.63 -11.05
C GLY A 65 3.07 -3.94 -10.97
N PRO A 66 2.94 -4.52 -9.76
CA PRO A 66 2.25 -5.79 -9.56
C PRO A 66 0.80 -5.77 -10.05
N LEU A 67 0.04 -4.71 -9.73
CA LEU A 67 -1.36 -4.62 -10.16
C LEU A 67 -1.46 -4.51 -11.69
N LYS A 68 -0.60 -3.72 -12.34
CA LYS A 68 -0.56 -3.64 -13.80
C LYS A 68 -0.32 -4.99 -14.45
N ARG A 69 0.60 -5.79 -13.92
CA ARG A 69 0.83 -7.17 -14.41
C ARG A 69 -0.39 -8.05 -14.22
N LEU A 70 -1.05 -7.97 -13.06
CA LEU A 70 -2.26 -8.74 -12.81
C LEU A 70 -3.38 -8.36 -13.79
N MET A 71 -3.54 -7.05 -14.05
CA MET A 71 -4.47 -6.53 -15.05
C MET A 71 -4.16 -7.08 -16.44
N ASP A 72 -2.91 -7.00 -16.89
CA ASP A 72 -2.52 -7.44 -18.24
C ASP A 72 -2.64 -8.95 -18.47
N ASN A 73 -2.43 -9.76 -17.42
CA ASN A 73 -2.35 -11.22 -17.57
C ASN A 73 -3.66 -11.93 -17.22
N TYR A 74 -4.50 -11.34 -16.36
CA TYR A 74 -5.61 -12.08 -15.75
C TYR A 74 -6.95 -11.37 -15.79
N PHE A 75 -7.01 -10.07 -16.09
CA PHE A 75 -8.29 -9.36 -16.14
C PHE A 75 -8.92 -9.52 -17.52
N ASP A 76 -10.20 -9.89 -17.54
CA ASP A 76 -11.02 -9.94 -18.75
C ASP A 76 -11.68 -8.58 -19.03
N PHE A 77 -11.73 -7.70 -18.04
CA PHE A 77 -12.20 -6.32 -18.14
C PHE A 77 -11.23 -5.38 -17.42
N LEU A 78 -10.79 -4.32 -18.10
CA LEU A 78 -9.87 -3.35 -17.54
C LEU A 78 -10.62 -2.12 -17.01
N PRO A 79 -10.44 -1.75 -15.72
CA PRO A 79 -10.99 -0.52 -15.20
C PRO A 79 -10.27 0.69 -15.82
N VAL A 80 -11.01 1.80 -15.96
CA VAL A 80 -10.46 3.08 -16.42
C VAL A 80 -10.05 3.89 -15.20
N PHE A 81 -8.89 4.55 -15.26
CA PHE A 81 -8.40 5.42 -14.20
C PHE A 81 -8.30 6.85 -14.72
N GLU A 82 -8.77 7.79 -13.91
CA GLU A 82 -8.52 9.22 -14.08
C GLU A 82 -7.16 9.57 -13.47
N ASP A 83 -6.49 10.57 -14.04
CA ASP A 83 -5.26 11.10 -13.45
C ASP A 83 -5.53 11.59 -12.02
N TYR A 84 -4.71 11.13 -11.08
CA TYR A 84 -4.88 11.48 -9.68
C TYR A 84 -4.58 12.97 -9.40
N GLY A 85 -3.86 13.67 -10.27
CA GLY A 85 -3.46 15.06 -10.05
C GLY A 85 -2.30 15.17 -9.06
N HIS A 86 -2.42 16.05 -8.06
CA HIS A 86 -1.31 16.41 -7.18
C HIS A 86 -1.67 16.40 -5.71
N TYR A 87 -0.65 16.25 -4.87
CA TYR A 87 -0.78 16.52 -3.44
C TYR A 87 -0.52 18.01 -3.19
N TYR A 88 -1.31 18.62 -2.33
CA TYR A 88 -1.18 20.03 -1.95
C TYR A 88 -1.06 20.16 -0.45
N ILE A 89 -0.28 21.12 0.01
CA ILE A 89 -0.30 21.59 1.38
C ILE A 89 -1.20 22.80 1.46
N ARG A 90 -2.09 22.78 2.44
CA ARG A 90 -2.90 23.93 2.79
C ARG A 90 -2.44 24.55 4.10
N THR A 91 -2.25 25.86 4.05
CA THR A 91 -2.04 26.71 5.23
C THR A 91 -3.12 27.79 5.25
N GLU A 92 -3.17 28.60 6.31
CA GLU A 92 -4.06 29.76 6.39
C GLU A 92 -3.95 30.69 5.18
N ASN A 93 -2.75 30.81 4.60
CA ASN A 93 -2.45 31.79 3.57
C ASN A 93 -2.05 31.18 2.22
N ALA A 94 -1.95 29.86 2.08
CA ALA A 94 -1.40 29.24 0.88
C ALA A 94 -2.03 27.89 0.51
N PHE A 95 -2.10 27.65 -0.81
CA PHE A 95 -2.31 26.33 -1.42
C PHE A 95 -1.08 26.00 -2.27
N VAL A 96 -0.23 25.10 -1.80
CA VAL A 96 1.06 24.87 -2.46
C VAL A 96 1.20 23.39 -2.78
N LYS A 97 1.55 23.09 -4.03
CA LYS A 97 1.84 21.71 -4.43
C LYS A 97 2.97 21.13 -3.59
N VAL A 98 2.79 19.90 -3.09
CA VAL A 98 3.83 19.16 -2.37
C VAL A 98 4.99 18.92 -3.33
N PRO A 99 6.24 19.25 -2.93
CA PRO A 99 7.42 19.02 -3.75
C PRO A 99 7.61 17.54 -4.09
N SER A 100 7.81 17.22 -5.37
CA SER A 100 8.09 15.84 -5.81
C SER A 100 9.58 15.59 -6.06
N ASN A 101 10.43 16.61 -5.94
CA ASN A 101 11.87 16.54 -6.17
C ASN A 101 12.60 17.61 -5.36
N LEU A 102 13.93 17.52 -5.33
CA LEU A 102 14.77 18.44 -4.54
C LEU A 102 14.66 19.90 -5.02
N LYS A 103 14.48 20.14 -6.33
CA LYS A 103 14.35 21.50 -6.90
C LYS A 103 13.06 22.17 -6.43
N ASP A 104 11.93 21.46 -6.47
CA ASP A 104 10.64 21.95 -5.97
C ASP A 104 10.70 22.18 -4.46
N PHE A 105 11.47 21.36 -3.74
CA PHE A 105 11.63 21.52 -2.30
C PHE A 105 12.41 22.81 -1.95
N VAL A 106 13.35 23.22 -2.80
CA VAL A 106 14.07 24.50 -2.67
C VAL A 106 13.17 25.71 -2.94
N THR A 107 12.06 25.57 -3.66
CA THR A 107 11.08 26.65 -3.88
C THR A 107 9.87 26.59 -2.94
N PHE A 108 9.71 25.51 -2.16
CA PHE A 108 8.63 25.28 -1.21
C PHE A 108 8.68 26.24 0.00
N ASP A 109 7.99 27.37 -0.06
CA ASP A 109 8.05 28.44 0.95
C ASP A 109 7.18 28.20 2.20
N VAL A 110 6.41 27.11 2.23
CA VAL A 110 5.65 26.66 3.42
C VAL A 110 6.57 26.42 4.62
N LEU A 111 7.82 26.00 4.39
CA LEU A 111 8.81 25.76 5.44
C LEU A 111 9.97 26.79 5.39
N PRO A 112 10.56 27.16 6.55
CA PRO A 112 11.70 28.07 6.59
C PRO A 112 12.86 27.59 5.72
N ARG A 113 13.53 28.51 5.01
CA ARG A 113 14.65 28.19 4.10
C ARG A 113 15.75 27.35 4.78
N LYS A 114 16.09 27.69 6.03
CA LYS A 114 17.10 26.98 6.82
C LYS A 114 16.68 25.53 7.09
N ASP A 115 15.44 25.33 7.50
CA ASP A 115 14.90 24.01 7.81
C ASP A 115 14.86 23.11 6.58
N ARG A 116 14.50 23.68 5.43
CA ARG A 116 14.51 22.94 4.16
C ARG A 116 15.89 22.45 3.78
N LEU A 117 16.93 23.27 3.92
CA LEU A 117 18.31 22.83 3.70
C LEU A 117 18.69 21.65 4.61
N LEU A 118 18.32 21.74 5.89
CA LEU A 118 18.57 20.66 6.86
C LEU A 118 17.79 19.38 6.52
N LEU A 119 16.52 19.48 6.16
CA LEU A 119 15.70 18.34 5.70
C LEU A 119 16.29 17.67 4.46
N SER A 120 16.74 18.44 3.48
CA SER A 120 17.41 17.89 2.30
C SER A 120 18.66 17.11 2.66
N GLN A 121 19.51 17.61 3.57
CA GLN A 121 20.72 16.92 4.02
C GLN A 121 20.40 15.60 4.73
N ILE A 122 19.37 15.56 5.57
CA ILE A 122 18.94 14.34 6.28
C ILE A 122 18.41 13.31 5.30
N LEU A 123 17.57 13.72 4.36
CA LEU A 123 17.06 12.83 3.32
C LEU A 123 18.24 12.24 2.54
N THR A 124 19.16 13.07 2.03
CA THR A 124 20.36 12.59 1.34
C THR A 124 21.17 11.59 2.18
N LYS A 125 21.35 11.87 3.48
CA LYS A 125 22.02 10.93 4.41
C LYS A 125 21.27 9.61 4.52
N ALA A 126 19.95 9.64 4.73
CA ALA A 126 19.14 8.44 4.85
C ALA A 126 19.15 7.59 3.57
N PHE A 127 19.00 8.21 2.39
CA PHE A 127 19.13 7.54 1.09
C PHE A 127 20.51 6.91 0.91
N THR A 128 21.57 7.64 1.26
CA THR A 128 22.95 7.15 1.17
C THR A 128 23.14 5.91 2.03
N LEU A 129 22.75 5.97 3.30
CA LEU A 129 22.87 4.85 4.23
C LEU A 129 22.07 3.62 3.74
N SER A 130 20.82 3.82 3.29
CA SER A 130 19.98 2.75 2.79
C SER A 130 20.52 2.14 1.49
N SER A 131 21.12 2.94 0.61
CA SER A 131 21.75 2.48 -0.64
C SER A 131 22.98 1.60 -0.36
N PHE A 132 23.70 1.84 0.73
CA PHE A 132 24.75 0.96 1.24
C PHE A 132 24.22 -0.25 2.03
N GLY A 133 22.90 -0.46 2.06
CA GLY A 133 22.28 -1.62 2.70
C GLY A 133 22.22 -1.55 4.23
N ILE A 134 22.38 -0.35 4.81
CA ILE A 134 22.20 -0.13 6.25
C ILE A 134 20.70 -0.18 6.56
N ASP A 135 20.34 -0.98 7.56
CA ASP A 135 18.96 -1.11 8.02
C ASP A 135 18.56 0.08 8.91
N LEU A 136 17.55 0.82 8.47
CA LEU A 136 16.99 1.97 9.18
C LEU A 136 15.63 1.67 9.82
N SER A 137 15.26 0.39 9.93
CA SER A 137 13.98 -0.05 10.50
C SER A 137 13.86 0.23 12.00
N ASN A 138 14.97 0.20 12.72
CA ASN A 138 15.03 0.39 14.18
C ASN A 138 15.23 1.84 14.63
N GLN A 139 15.29 2.80 13.70
CA GLN A 139 15.45 4.22 14.01
C GLN A 139 14.18 4.96 13.62
N SER A 140 13.66 5.78 14.52
CA SER A 140 12.49 6.60 14.22
C SER A 140 12.84 7.74 13.27
N VAL A 141 11.85 8.31 12.59
CA VAL A 141 12.03 9.55 11.81
C VAL A 141 12.53 10.67 12.72
N TYR A 142 12.02 10.77 13.94
CA TYR A 142 12.41 11.79 14.91
C TYR A 142 13.90 11.74 15.30
N ASP A 143 14.50 10.54 15.35
CA ASP A 143 15.92 10.36 15.67
C ASP A 143 16.84 10.89 14.57
N PHE A 144 16.35 10.92 13.33
CA PHE A 144 17.06 11.50 12.18
C PHE A 144 16.98 13.03 12.13
N LEU A 145 16.04 13.66 12.83
CA LEU A 145 15.79 15.10 12.74
C LEU A 145 16.74 15.92 13.65
N PRO A 146 17.35 16.99 13.13
CA PRO A 146 18.06 18.01 13.89
C PRO A 146 17.16 18.66 14.92
N LYS A 147 17.71 18.91 16.12
CA LYS A 147 16.94 19.45 17.24
C LYS A 147 16.62 20.95 17.13
N ASN A 148 17.13 21.63 16.10
CA ASN A 148 17.00 23.07 15.88
C ASN A 148 16.08 23.46 14.70
N LEU A 149 15.20 22.54 14.27
CA LEU A 149 14.14 22.84 13.31
C LEU A 149 13.02 23.63 13.98
N SER A 150 12.28 24.41 13.19
CA SER A 150 11.07 25.11 13.65
C SER A 150 9.93 24.14 13.98
N LYS A 151 8.96 24.60 14.77
CA LYS A 151 7.74 23.85 15.08
C LYS A 151 6.99 23.44 13.81
N ASP A 152 6.76 24.37 12.88
CA ASP A 152 6.09 24.09 11.61
C ASP A 152 6.76 22.96 10.83
N THR A 153 8.09 22.88 10.85
CA THR A 153 8.82 21.77 10.22
C THR A 153 8.59 20.44 10.94
N TYR A 154 8.58 20.42 12.28
CA TYR A 154 8.27 19.21 13.03
C TYR A 154 6.85 18.73 12.77
N ASP A 155 5.87 19.64 12.81
CA ASP A 155 4.46 19.33 12.55
C ASP A 155 4.27 18.77 11.13
N PHE A 156 4.99 19.35 10.15
CA PHE A 156 5.00 18.85 8.78
C PHE A 156 5.54 17.42 8.69
N VAL A 157 6.71 17.15 9.29
CA VAL A 157 7.33 15.81 9.24
C VAL A 157 6.50 14.78 10.01
N ASP A 158 5.89 15.16 11.13
CA ASP A 158 4.98 14.31 11.89
C ASP A 158 3.74 13.95 11.08
N THR A 159 3.15 14.92 10.37
CA THR A 159 2.02 14.70 9.46
C THR A 159 2.37 13.75 8.31
N ILE A 160 3.52 13.94 7.66
CA ILE A 160 3.98 13.01 6.61
C ILE A 160 4.23 11.61 7.17
N SER A 161 4.76 11.50 8.39
CA SER A 161 4.95 10.21 9.06
C SER A 161 3.61 9.51 9.31
N ALA A 162 2.62 10.25 9.84
CA ALA A 162 1.27 9.76 10.07
C ALA A 162 0.59 9.30 8.78
N PHE A 163 0.84 9.95 7.65
CA PHE A 163 0.25 9.53 6.37
C PHE A 163 0.85 8.24 5.83
N LEU A 164 2.12 7.98 6.13
CA LEU A 164 2.83 6.80 5.66
C LEU A 164 2.62 5.57 6.54
N SER A 165 2.42 5.75 7.84
CA SER A 165 2.37 4.66 8.83
C SER A 165 1.11 4.66 9.70
N GLY A 166 0.34 5.75 9.71
CA GLY A 166 -0.71 5.98 10.70
C GLY A 166 -0.17 6.27 12.10
N ARG A 167 1.09 6.70 12.24
CA ARG A 167 1.77 6.94 13.53
C ARG A 167 2.64 8.19 13.49
N SER A 168 2.97 8.71 14.68
CA SER A 168 3.85 9.88 14.82
C SER A 168 5.25 9.63 14.24
N MET A 169 6.03 10.69 14.02
CA MET A 169 7.44 10.61 13.60
C MET A 169 8.33 9.89 14.62
N LYS A 170 7.90 9.78 15.89
CA LYS A 170 8.64 9.07 16.96
C LYS A 170 8.48 7.56 16.86
N GLU A 171 7.36 7.09 16.31
CA GLU A 171 7.05 5.67 16.15
C GLU A 171 7.29 5.17 14.72
N THR A 172 7.23 6.08 13.74
CA THR A 172 7.48 5.76 12.34
C THR A 172 8.95 5.54 12.11
N SER A 173 9.33 4.39 11.53
CA SER A 173 10.73 4.13 11.17
C SER A 173 11.19 4.96 9.97
N ALA A 174 12.45 5.36 9.97
CA ALA A 174 13.06 6.04 8.81
C ALA A 174 12.98 5.17 7.54
N GLN A 175 13.12 3.85 7.69
CA GLN A 175 12.95 2.90 6.59
C GLN A 175 11.53 2.94 5.99
N ARG A 176 10.49 3.17 6.80
CA ARG A 176 9.12 3.32 6.32
C ARG A 176 8.97 4.59 5.47
N VAL A 177 9.63 5.69 5.82
CA VAL A 177 9.64 6.89 4.98
C VAL A 177 10.34 6.64 3.66
N LEU A 178 11.50 5.98 3.68
CA LEU A 178 12.23 5.67 2.45
C LEU A 178 11.42 4.76 1.51
N SER A 179 10.96 3.61 1.99
CA SER A 179 10.15 2.65 1.21
C SER A 179 8.73 3.16 0.89
N GLY A 180 8.17 3.97 1.78
CA GLY A 180 6.85 4.57 1.65
C GLY A 180 6.83 5.79 0.73
N SER A 181 7.95 6.48 0.58
CA SER A 181 8.08 7.60 -0.35
C SER A 181 8.26 7.11 -1.78
N SER A 182 7.82 7.93 -2.73
CA SER A 182 7.96 7.66 -4.17
C SER A 182 9.42 7.60 -4.66
N PHE A 183 10.41 7.82 -3.78
CA PHE A 183 11.83 7.92 -4.14
C PHE A 183 12.59 6.57 -4.12
N VAL A 184 12.17 5.58 -3.32
CA VAL A 184 12.85 4.25 -3.20
C VAL A 184 12.00 3.09 -3.76
N ARG A 185 10.84 3.37 -4.36
CA ARG A 185 9.91 2.32 -4.80
C ARG A 185 10.27 1.72 -6.16
N ASP A 186 11.39 1.01 -6.24
CA ASP A 186 11.58 0.09 -7.36
C ASP A 186 10.49 -0.98 -7.34
N SER A 187 9.62 -0.96 -8.34
CA SER A 187 8.82 -2.13 -8.67
C SER A 187 9.78 -3.21 -9.16
N ILE A 188 9.66 -4.44 -8.66
CA ILE A 188 10.41 -5.58 -9.19
C ILE A 188 10.23 -5.63 -10.71
N THR A 189 11.27 -5.72 -11.53
CA THR A 189 11.12 -5.80 -13.00
C THR A 189 10.42 -7.09 -13.40
N GLN A 190 9.94 -7.18 -14.65
CA GLN A 190 9.33 -8.42 -15.15
C GLN A 190 10.36 -9.56 -15.13
N GLU A 191 11.63 -9.29 -15.48
CA GLU A 191 12.68 -10.31 -15.40
C GLU A 191 12.98 -10.75 -13.97
N GLN A 192 12.98 -9.82 -13.00
CA GLN A 192 13.17 -10.16 -11.59
C GLN A 192 12.01 -11.03 -11.08
N PHE A 193 10.78 -10.73 -11.48
CA PHE A 193 9.63 -11.56 -11.16
C PHE A 193 9.75 -12.95 -11.77
N ASP A 194 10.05 -13.04 -13.07
CA ASP A 194 10.21 -14.31 -13.80
C ASP A 194 11.36 -15.17 -13.23
N ALA A 195 12.45 -14.53 -12.78
CA ALA A 195 13.52 -15.21 -12.05
C ALA A 195 13.04 -15.76 -10.69
N MET A 196 12.27 -14.97 -9.92
CA MET A 196 11.72 -15.41 -8.63
C MET A 196 10.76 -16.59 -8.76
N ILE A 197 9.97 -16.65 -9.85
CA ILE A 197 9.02 -17.75 -10.10
C ILE A 197 9.62 -18.89 -10.96
N GLY A 198 10.94 -18.87 -11.20
CA GLY A 198 11.66 -19.95 -11.88
C GLY A 198 11.35 -20.11 -13.38
N ARG A 199 10.88 -19.06 -14.05
CA ARG A 199 10.54 -19.08 -15.50
C ARG A 199 11.70 -18.73 -16.44
N LEU A 200 12.86 -18.32 -15.90
CA LEU A 200 14.07 -18.13 -16.68
C LEU A 200 14.97 -19.36 -16.57
N GLU A 201 15.12 -20.10 -17.68
CA GLU A 201 16.31 -20.94 -17.81
C GLU A 201 17.53 -20.03 -17.85
N PRO A 202 18.58 -20.31 -17.05
CA PRO A 202 19.77 -19.47 -17.03
C PRO A 202 20.45 -19.52 -18.40
N LYS A 203 20.30 -18.45 -19.19
CA LYS A 203 21.20 -18.22 -20.32
C LYS A 203 22.62 -18.21 -19.76
N LYS A 204 23.44 -19.16 -20.25
CA LYS A 204 24.90 -19.19 -20.05
C LYS A 204 25.48 -17.83 -20.45
N SER A 205 25.65 -16.92 -19.48
CA SER A 205 26.54 -15.78 -19.68
C SER A 205 27.98 -16.30 -19.56
N GLN A 206 28.73 -16.11 -20.63
CA GLN A 206 30.15 -16.40 -20.65
C GLN A 206 30.89 -15.37 -19.80
N SER A 207 31.89 -15.90 -19.08
CA SER A 207 33.10 -15.24 -18.57
C SER A 207 33.04 -14.49 -17.23
N THR A 208 33.90 -15.01 -16.33
CA THR A 208 34.60 -14.40 -15.18
C THR A 208 33.87 -14.12 -13.87
N GLU A 209 33.26 -15.14 -13.25
CA GLU A 209 33.12 -15.20 -11.77
C GLU A 209 33.26 -16.65 -11.27
N SER A 210 34.48 -17.23 -11.35
CA SER A 210 34.70 -18.67 -11.08
C SER A 210 35.39 -19.02 -9.76
N ILE A 211 35.28 -18.22 -8.69
CA ILE A 211 35.96 -18.58 -7.41
C ILE A 211 35.04 -18.50 -6.19
N LEU A 212 33.97 -17.69 -6.21
CA LEU A 212 33.04 -17.57 -5.07
C LEU A 212 31.84 -18.54 -5.12
N ALA A 213 31.55 -19.11 -6.30
CA ALA A 213 30.40 -20.00 -6.52
C ALA A 213 30.53 -21.41 -5.91
N SER A 214 31.71 -21.78 -5.38
CA SER A 214 31.97 -23.14 -4.86
C SER A 214 31.82 -23.28 -3.34
N ILE A 215 31.53 -22.20 -2.59
CA ILE A 215 31.63 -22.20 -1.12
C ILE A 215 30.30 -21.89 -0.42
N LEU A 216 29.23 -21.48 -1.12
CA LEU A 216 27.98 -21.06 -0.48
C LEU A 216 26.70 -21.72 -1.05
N PRO A 217 25.74 -22.14 -0.20
CA PRO A 217 24.46 -22.70 -0.63
C PRO A 217 23.62 -21.75 -1.49
N TYR A 218 22.87 -22.30 -2.45
CA TYR A 218 22.05 -21.59 -3.46
C TYR A 218 21.12 -20.50 -2.90
N HIS A 219 20.64 -20.65 -1.65
CA HIS A 219 19.73 -19.72 -0.98
C HIS A 219 20.42 -18.41 -0.55
N LEU A 220 21.74 -18.42 -0.32
CA LEU A 220 22.52 -17.21 -0.10
C LEU A 220 22.88 -16.50 -1.42
N HIS A 221 22.86 -17.23 -2.54
CA HIS A 221 23.22 -16.67 -3.83
C HIS A 221 22.18 -15.67 -4.34
N ALA A 222 20.88 -15.91 -4.13
CA ALA A 222 19.81 -15.00 -4.54
C ALA A 222 19.79 -13.70 -3.71
N SER A 223 20.07 -13.78 -2.40
CA SER A 223 20.13 -12.60 -1.53
C SER A 223 21.41 -11.78 -1.74
N LEU A 224 22.52 -12.43 -2.09
CA LEU A 224 23.75 -11.76 -2.53
C LEU A 224 23.65 -11.19 -3.95
N GLN A 225 23.04 -11.89 -4.91
CA GLN A 225 22.78 -11.32 -6.24
C GLN A 225 21.81 -10.14 -6.16
N ALA A 226 20.75 -10.21 -5.37
CA ALA A 226 19.85 -9.08 -5.11
C ALA A 226 20.60 -7.90 -4.45
N ARG A 227 21.54 -8.19 -3.53
CA ARG A 227 22.47 -7.20 -2.95
C ARG A 227 23.47 -6.65 -3.97
N MET A 228 24.00 -7.48 -4.88
CA MET A 228 24.97 -7.04 -5.89
C MET A 228 24.32 -6.28 -7.03
N THR A 229 23.07 -6.60 -7.43
CA THR A 229 22.27 -5.76 -8.32
C THR A 229 21.90 -4.43 -7.67
N LYS A 230 21.77 -4.37 -6.34
CA LYS A 230 21.69 -3.09 -5.59
C LYS A 230 23.01 -2.31 -5.63
N VAL A 231 24.16 -3.00 -5.60
CA VAL A 231 25.50 -2.39 -5.67
C VAL A 231 25.89 -1.93 -7.08
N THR A 232 25.29 -2.46 -8.15
CA THR A 232 25.46 -1.93 -9.52
C THR A 232 24.50 -0.80 -9.87
N GLN A 233 23.48 -0.53 -9.04
CA GLN A 233 22.51 0.56 -9.18
C GLN A 233 22.39 1.50 -7.95
N PRO A 234 23.46 1.81 -7.17
CA PRO A 234 23.35 2.56 -5.92
C PRO A 234 23.01 4.04 -6.14
N PHE A 235 23.11 4.52 -7.39
CA PHE A 235 22.84 5.90 -7.75
C PHE A 235 21.42 6.15 -8.26
N THR A 236 20.61 5.13 -8.57
CA THR A 236 19.26 5.36 -9.15
C THR A 236 18.30 6.04 -8.18
N SER A 237 18.38 5.75 -6.88
CA SER A 237 17.54 6.42 -5.87
C SER A 237 17.95 7.89 -5.67
N LEU A 238 19.25 8.18 -5.70
CA LEU A 238 19.78 9.56 -5.62
C LEU A 238 19.55 10.34 -6.94
N GLU A 239 19.69 9.67 -8.08
CA GLU A 239 19.35 10.21 -9.40
C GLU A 239 17.85 10.48 -9.50
N ARG A 240 16.96 9.62 -9.01
CA ARG A 240 15.51 9.89 -8.98
C ARG A 240 15.16 11.08 -8.10
N LEU A 241 15.82 11.21 -6.94
CA LEU A 241 15.70 12.39 -6.09
C LEU A 241 16.12 13.68 -6.81
N ALA A 242 17.11 13.60 -7.71
CA ALA A 242 17.66 14.74 -8.46
C ALA A 242 16.98 15.03 -9.80
N THR A 243 16.52 14.02 -10.54
CA THR A 243 16.13 14.11 -11.96
C THR A 243 14.63 14.04 -12.21
N ASN A 244 13.82 13.67 -11.21
CA ASN A 244 12.36 13.60 -11.32
C ASN A 244 11.84 12.66 -12.43
N ASN A 245 12.67 11.73 -12.94
CA ASN A 245 12.24 10.68 -13.87
C ASN A 245 11.53 9.56 -13.10
N ILE A 246 10.36 9.90 -12.57
CA ILE A 246 9.49 8.99 -11.85
C ILE A 246 8.29 8.71 -12.77
N ASN A 247 8.39 7.65 -13.58
CA ASN A 247 7.31 7.15 -14.45
C ASN A 247 6.19 6.49 -13.62
N TYR A 248 5.55 7.21 -12.69
CA TYR A 248 4.39 6.66 -11.97
C TYR A 248 3.12 7.37 -12.40
N SER A 249 2.24 6.59 -13.02
CA SER A 249 0.81 6.89 -13.03
C SER A 249 0.22 6.50 -11.68
N GLN A 250 -0.34 7.50 -11.01
CA GLN A 250 -1.33 7.31 -9.96
C GLN A 250 -2.67 7.67 -10.56
N GLY A 251 -3.71 6.97 -10.15
CA GLY A 251 -5.05 7.25 -10.66
C GLY A 251 -6.14 6.91 -9.68
N TYR A 252 -7.27 7.57 -9.89
CA TYR A 252 -8.51 7.25 -9.23
C TYR A 252 -9.39 6.45 -10.21
N PRO A 253 -9.95 5.29 -9.83
CA PRO A 253 -10.79 4.52 -10.75
C PRO A 253 -12.04 5.32 -11.12
N ARG A 254 -12.37 5.44 -12.41
CA ARG A 254 -13.65 5.98 -12.86
C ARG A 254 -14.77 5.11 -12.29
N LYS A 255 -15.85 5.72 -11.77
CA LYS A 255 -16.87 5.06 -10.92
C LYS A 255 -16.35 4.57 -9.55
N GLY A 256 -15.20 5.07 -9.09
CA GLY A 256 -14.57 4.80 -7.79
C GLY A 256 -14.13 3.37 -7.56
N LEU A 257 -13.71 3.05 -6.33
CA LEU A 257 -13.03 1.78 -6.01
C LEU A 257 -13.84 0.54 -6.41
N LYS A 258 -15.17 0.63 -6.32
CA LYS A 258 -16.06 -0.45 -6.74
C LYS A 258 -15.86 -0.87 -8.20
N ALA A 259 -15.45 0.03 -9.10
CA ALA A 259 -15.15 -0.32 -10.49
C ALA A 259 -13.96 -1.28 -10.63
N LEU A 260 -12.91 -1.08 -9.81
CA LEU A 260 -11.77 -1.98 -9.77
C LEU A 260 -12.16 -3.34 -9.17
N LEU A 261 -12.98 -3.34 -8.12
CA LEU A 261 -13.54 -4.57 -7.55
C LEU A 261 -14.37 -5.34 -8.59
N ASP A 262 -15.28 -4.66 -9.27
CA ASP A 262 -16.18 -5.26 -10.26
C ASP A 262 -15.39 -5.80 -11.45
N ALA A 263 -14.32 -5.13 -11.88
CA ALA A 263 -13.40 -5.63 -12.90
C ALA A 263 -12.75 -6.97 -12.50
N ILE A 264 -12.34 -7.10 -11.24
CA ILE A 264 -11.75 -8.34 -10.72
C ILE A 264 -12.81 -9.44 -10.66
N LEU A 265 -13.99 -9.15 -10.09
CA LEU A 265 -15.08 -10.10 -9.97
C LEU A 265 -15.55 -10.60 -11.34
N TYR A 266 -15.66 -9.70 -12.32
CA TYR A 266 -16.00 -10.06 -13.70
C TYR A 266 -14.98 -11.00 -14.35
N SER A 267 -13.71 -10.86 -13.97
CA SER A 267 -12.62 -11.66 -14.53
C SER A 267 -12.48 -13.05 -13.88
N LEU A 268 -13.22 -13.32 -12.80
CA LEU A 268 -13.17 -14.61 -12.11
C LEU A 268 -13.86 -15.70 -12.97
N PRO A 269 -13.19 -16.83 -13.24
CA PRO A 269 -13.81 -17.94 -13.94
C PRO A 269 -14.79 -18.70 -13.04
N GLU A 270 -15.66 -19.51 -13.64
CA GLU A 270 -16.65 -20.35 -12.93
C GLU A 270 -16.02 -21.36 -11.94
N THR A 271 -14.72 -21.62 -12.05
CA THR A 271 -13.97 -22.47 -11.10
C THR A 271 -13.75 -21.83 -9.74
N VAL A 272 -14.10 -20.55 -9.58
CA VAL A 272 -14.06 -19.81 -8.30
C VAL A 272 -15.45 -19.80 -7.68
N GLU A 273 -15.59 -20.43 -6.51
CA GLU A 273 -16.77 -20.31 -5.67
C GLU A 273 -16.52 -19.27 -4.58
N ILE A 274 -17.42 -18.30 -4.43
CA ILE A 274 -17.36 -17.29 -3.36
C ILE A 274 -18.55 -17.50 -2.42
N LYS A 275 -18.27 -17.65 -1.12
CA LYS A 275 -19.28 -17.60 -0.06
C LYS A 275 -19.03 -16.39 0.83
N ASN A 276 -19.94 -15.42 0.78
CA ASN A 276 -19.99 -14.31 1.72
C ASN A 276 -20.85 -14.70 2.94
N GLU A 277 -20.82 -13.87 3.99
CA GLU A 277 -21.46 -14.17 5.29
C GLU A 277 -21.05 -15.54 5.86
N CYS A 278 -19.84 -16.00 5.50
CA CYS A 278 -19.28 -17.29 5.89
C CYS A 278 -17.95 -17.06 6.60
N GLU A 279 -18.00 -16.95 7.92
CA GLU A 279 -16.81 -16.78 8.75
C GLU A 279 -16.08 -18.10 8.94
N VAL A 280 -14.78 -18.10 8.61
CA VAL A 280 -13.88 -19.20 8.97
C VAL A 280 -13.62 -19.17 10.48
N LYS A 281 -13.95 -20.28 11.14
CA LYS A 281 -13.81 -20.47 12.59
C LYS A 281 -12.45 -21.05 12.96
N SER A 282 -11.93 -21.95 12.12
CA SER A 282 -10.60 -22.56 12.32
C SER A 282 -9.96 -22.97 10.99
N ILE A 283 -8.63 -22.94 10.94
CA ILE A 283 -7.83 -23.56 9.87
C ILE A 283 -7.33 -24.90 10.41
N LEU A 284 -7.66 -25.97 9.71
CA LEU A 284 -7.40 -27.33 10.15
C LEU A 284 -5.96 -27.72 9.78
N VAL A 285 -5.20 -28.19 10.77
CA VAL A 285 -3.82 -28.64 10.62
C VAL A 285 -3.71 -30.06 11.14
N GLN A 286 -3.10 -30.95 10.35
CA GLN A 286 -2.79 -32.33 10.70
C GLN A 286 -1.33 -32.60 10.35
N ASP A 287 -0.56 -33.15 11.29
CA ASP A 287 0.87 -33.44 11.11
C ASP A 287 1.70 -32.24 10.59
N GLY A 288 1.37 -31.03 11.08
CA GLY A 288 2.03 -29.79 10.68
C GLY A 288 1.66 -29.29 9.26
N LYS A 289 0.69 -29.93 8.59
CA LYS A 289 0.19 -29.54 7.27
C LYS A 289 -1.27 -29.11 7.34
N VAL A 290 -1.63 -28.12 6.55
CA VAL A 290 -3.02 -27.71 6.39
C VAL A 290 -3.80 -28.83 5.70
N SER A 291 -5.00 -29.12 6.21
CA SER A 291 -5.93 -30.09 5.63
C SER A 291 -7.28 -29.48 5.20
N GLY A 292 -7.54 -28.22 5.57
CA GLY A 292 -8.74 -27.50 5.20
C GLY A 292 -9.09 -26.37 6.15
N VAL A 293 -10.36 -25.97 6.14
CA VAL A 293 -10.92 -24.97 7.06
C VAL A 293 -12.29 -25.41 7.55
N GLU A 294 -12.65 -24.94 8.74
CA GLU A 294 -13.98 -25.07 9.33
C GLU A 294 -14.70 -23.71 9.28
N ALA A 295 -15.90 -23.68 8.72
CA ALA A 295 -16.75 -22.49 8.64
C ALA A 295 -18.23 -22.84 8.94
N ASP A 296 -19.12 -22.69 7.95
CA ASP A 296 -20.49 -23.22 7.97
C ASP A 296 -20.52 -24.75 7.86
N GLU A 297 -19.60 -25.30 7.08
CA GLU A 297 -19.27 -26.71 6.98
C GLU A 297 -17.72 -26.88 6.96
N ILE A 298 -17.24 -28.10 6.72
CA ILE A 298 -15.81 -28.37 6.59
C ILE A 298 -15.44 -28.50 5.12
N TYR A 299 -14.49 -27.68 4.69
CA TYR A 299 -13.91 -27.68 3.34
C TYR A 299 -12.49 -28.21 3.39
N SER A 300 -12.14 -29.16 2.53
CA SER A 300 -10.79 -29.71 2.47
C SER A 300 -9.94 -29.06 1.38
N SER A 301 -8.69 -28.78 1.72
CA SER A 301 -7.66 -28.30 0.82
C SER A 301 -6.29 -28.48 1.46
N ASP A 302 -5.29 -28.82 0.66
CA ASP A 302 -3.89 -28.92 1.09
C ASP A 302 -3.19 -27.53 1.08
N LEU A 303 -3.89 -26.48 0.62
CA LEU A 303 -3.43 -25.09 0.58
C LEU A 303 -4.53 -24.12 1.04
N VAL A 304 -4.20 -23.29 2.02
CA VAL A 304 -5.04 -22.18 2.49
C VAL A 304 -4.27 -20.86 2.36
N ILE A 305 -4.90 -19.86 1.75
CA ILE A 305 -4.39 -18.49 1.65
C ILE A 305 -5.20 -17.62 2.59
N TYR A 306 -4.57 -17.13 3.66
CA TYR A 306 -5.21 -16.25 4.63
C TYR A 306 -4.88 -14.78 4.30
N THR A 307 -5.92 -13.96 4.14
CA THR A 307 -5.79 -12.53 3.78
C THR A 307 -6.41 -11.58 4.81
N GLY A 308 -6.85 -12.11 5.96
CA GLY A 308 -7.27 -11.30 7.10
C GLY A 308 -6.07 -10.67 7.83
N PHE A 309 -6.34 -9.99 8.94
CA PHE A 309 -5.27 -9.45 9.77
C PHE A 309 -4.39 -10.56 10.32
N ALA A 310 -3.08 -10.41 10.15
CA ALA A 310 -2.11 -11.40 10.61
C ALA A 310 -2.18 -11.62 12.14
N THR A 311 -2.55 -10.58 12.89
CA THR A 311 -2.79 -10.64 14.35
C THR A 311 -3.92 -11.59 14.75
N GLU A 312 -4.85 -11.89 13.85
CA GLU A 312 -5.98 -12.81 14.11
C GLU A 312 -5.64 -14.27 13.79
N LEU A 313 -4.51 -14.53 13.12
CA LEU A 313 -4.13 -15.89 12.73
C LEU A 313 -3.98 -16.86 13.93
N PRO A 314 -3.47 -16.45 15.12
CA PRO A 314 -3.44 -17.30 16.31
C PRO A 314 -4.81 -17.74 16.82
N ARG A 315 -5.88 -16.99 16.49
CA ARG A 315 -7.26 -17.41 16.81
C ARG A 315 -7.72 -18.57 15.93
N LEU A 316 -7.22 -18.65 14.69
CA LEU A 316 -7.65 -19.60 13.68
C LEU A 316 -6.81 -20.88 13.66
N ILE A 317 -5.55 -20.81 14.08
CA ILE A 317 -4.62 -21.94 14.10
C ILE A 317 -4.13 -22.16 15.53
N LYS A 318 -4.51 -23.28 16.15
CA LYS A 318 -4.19 -23.60 17.54
C LYS A 318 -2.68 -23.79 17.78
N ASP A 319 -2.01 -24.49 16.86
CA ASP A 319 -0.65 -24.99 17.06
C ASP A 319 0.42 -24.12 16.37
N LEU A 320 0.24 -22.79 16.36
CA LEU A 320 1.29 -21.89 15.88
C LEU A 320 2.47 -21.81 16.87
N PRO A 321 3.72 -21.74 16.39
CA PRO A 321 4.89 -21.55 17.24
C PRO A 321 4.76 -20.29 18.12
N GLU A 322 5.15 -20.39 19.40
CA GLU A 322 5.04 -19.26 20.36
C GLU A 322 5.78 -18.01 19.91
N GLU A 323 7.00 -18.16 19.38
CA GLU A 323 7.79 -17.05 18.84
C GLU A 323 7.05 -16.34 17.69
N TYR A 324 6.40 -17.12 16.81
CA TYR A 324 5.63 -16.56 15.71
C TYR A 324 4.40 -15.81 16.21
N LYS A 325 3.69 -16.34 17.22
CA LYS A 325 2.57 -15.65 17.87
C LYS A 325 3.02 -14.34 18.53
N ALA A 326 4.17 -14.34 19.20
CA ALA A 326 4.75 -13.13 19.81
C ALA A 326 5.07 -12.07 18.74
N ASN A 327 5.68 -12.48 17.62
CA ASN A 327 5.97 -11.59 16.49
C ASN A 327 4.69 -11.00 15.87
N LEU A 328 3.65 -11.81 15.69
CA LEU A 328 2.35 -11.33 15.22
C LEU A 328 1.71 -10.35 16.20
N GLY A 329 1.80 -10.63 17.51
CA GLY A 329 1.28 -9.75 18.56
C GLY A 329 1.97 -8.38 18.62
N GLY A 330 3.20 -8.27 18.09
CA GLY A 330 3.92 -7.00 17.96
C GLY A 330 3.46 -6.10 16.80
N ILE A 331 2.53 -6.56 15.95
CA ILE A 331 2.00 -5.76 14.85
C ILE A 331 1.08 -4.68 15.41
N VAL A 332 1.50 -3.43 15.25
CA VAL A 332 0.75 -2.26 15.68
C VAL A 332 -0.29 -1.85 14.63
N HIS A 333 -1.54 -1.65 15.05
CA HIS A 333 -2.61 -1.15 14.20
C HIS A 333 -2.86 0.33 14.46
N SER A 334 -3.16 1.09 13.41
CA SER A 334 -3.59 2.48 13.52
C SER A 334 -5.05 2.61 13.11
N LYS A 335 -5.81 3.39 13.88
CA LYS A 335 -7.20 3.70 13.54
C LYS A 335 -7.25 4.99 12.73
N SER A 336 -8.16 5.04 11.78
CA SER A 336 -8.44 6.25 11.00
C SER A 336 -9.95 6.44 10.89
N LEU A 337 -10.35 7.68 10.73
CA LEU A 337 -11.73 8.07 10.46
C LEU A 337 -11.77 8.72 9.09
N THR A 338 -12.74 8.32 8.26
CA THR A 338 -13.05 9.03 7.02
C THR A 338 -14.45 9.60 7.12
N ILE A 339 -14.58 10.90 6.87
CA ILE A 339 -15.86 11.62 6.82
C ILE A 339 -16.12 12.03 5.38
N TRP A 340 -17.26 11.66 4.85
CA TRP A 340 -17.69 12.03 3.51
C TRP A 340 -18.74 13.14 3.57
N LEU A 341 -18.47 14.26 2.91
CA LEU A 341 -19.37 15.41 2.82
C LEU A 341 -19.99 15.47 1.43
N GLY A 342 -21.29 15.22 1.34
CA GLY A 342 -22.10 15.52 0.17
C GLY A 342 -22.60 16.97 0.22
N LEU A 343 -22.13 17.81 -0.70
CA LEU A 343 -22.43 19.24 -0.73
C LEU A 343 -23.46 19.55 -1.82
N GLU A 344 -24.47 20.36 -1.48
CA GLU A 344 -25.55 20.78 -2.39
C GLU A 344 -25.09 21.61 -3.59
N LYS A 345 -23.85 22.11 -3.55
CA LYS A 345 -23.21 22.89 -4.62
C LYS A 345 -21.71 22.73 -4.55
N GLU A 346 -21.03 23.06 -5.63
CA GLU A 346 -19.57 23.14 -5.66
C GLU A 346 -19.04 24.27 -4.75
N PHE A 347 -17.96 23.97 -4.04
CA PHE A 347 -17.21 24.93 -3.25
C PHE A 347 -15.88 25.24 -3.96
N PRO A 348 -15.62 26.50 -4.34
CA PRO A 348 -14.42 26.87 -5.10
C PRO A 348 -13.10 26.45 -4.45
N ASN A 349 -13.04 26.40 -3.11
CA ASN A 349 -11.85 26.00 -2.37
C ASN A 349 -11.45 24.53 -2.60
N PHE A 350 -12.39 23.70 -3.05
CA PHE A 350 -12.19 22.30 -3.37
C PHE A 350 -12.23 22.02 -4.87
N ASN A 351 -12.06 23.03 -5.72
CA ASN A 351 -12.01 22.86 -7.17
C ASN A 351 -10.60 22.51 -7.65
N TYR A 352 -10.13 21.32 -7.25
CA TYR A 352 -8.85 20.75 -7.68
C TYR A 352 -8.95 19.23 -7.80
N THR A 353 -8.03 18.64 -8.56
CA THR A 353 -7.85 17.18 -8.65
C THR A 353 -6.63 16.79 -7.83
N GLY A 354 -6.78 15.80 -6.95
CA GLY A 354 -5.74 15.38 -6.01
C GLY A 354 -6.19 15.36 -4.56
N SER A 355 -5.22 15.48 -3.66
CA SER A 355 -5.47 15.57 -2.22
C SER A 355 -4.81 16.79 -1.62
N GLU A 356 -5.49 17.46 -0.70
CA GLU A 356 -4.91 18.51 0.10
C GLU A 356 -4.61 18.03 1.51
N ILE A 357 -3.57 18.58 2.12
CA ILE A 357 -2.98 18.12 3.38
C ILE A 357 -2.91 19.32 4.32
N TRP A 358 -3.40 19.11 5.53
CA TRP A 358 -3.29 20.02 6.65
C TRP A 358 -2.36 19.41 7.68
N PHE A 359 -1.35 20.17 8.09
CA PHE A 359 -0.29 19.67 8.98
C PHE A 359 -0.14 20.47 10.27
N LYS A 360 -0.85 21.59 10.43
CA LYS A 360 -0.82 22.38 11.66
C LYS A 360 -1.84 21.82 12.64
N ASP A 361 -1.38 21.55 13.86
CA ASP A 361 -2.14 21.07 15.04
C ASP A 361 -2.73 19.65 14.91
N PHE A 362 -3.39 19.34 13.79
CA PHE A 362 -3.94 18.01 13.51
C PHE A 362 -3.69 17.59 12.05
N ALA A 363 -3.16 16.38 11.88
CA ALA A 363 -2.87 15.81 10.56
C ALA A 363 -4.14 15.24 9.93
N TYR A 364 -4.63 15.89 8.87
CA TYR A 364 -5.73 15.36 8.07
C TYR A 364 -5.56 15.74 6.59
N TRP A 365 -6.20 14.98 5.71
CA TRP A 365 -6.24 15.29 4.29
C TRP A 365 -7.66 15.27 3.74
N ALA A 366 -7.88 15.95 2.62
CA ALA A 366 -9.16 15.98 1.94
C ALA A 366 -9.03 15.70 0.44
N THR A 367 -10.00 14.99 -0.10
CA THR A 367 -10.04 14.54 -1.49
C THR A 367 -11.44 14.79 -2.08
N PRO A 368 -11.60 15.78 -2.99
CA PRO A 368 -12.87 16.05 -3.66
C PRO A 368 -13.11 15.04 -4.79
N ILE A 369 -13.57 13.84 -4.47
CA ILE A 369 -13.59 12.73 -5.44
C ILE A 369 -14.52 12.97 -6.64
N SER A 370 -15.57 13.80 -6.48
CA SER A 370 -16.46 14.15 -7.59
C SER A 370 -15.76 14.95 -8.70
N ASN A 371 -14.56 15.48 -8.43
CA ASN A 371 -13.76 16.17 -9.44
C ASN A 371 -12.97 15.20 -10.34
N TYR A 372 -12.78 13.93 -9.93
CA TYR A 372 -12.28 12.89 -10.82
C TYR A 372 -13.39 12.41 -11.76
N ASP A 373 -14.57 12.15 -11.19
CA ASP A 373 -15.74 11.64 -11.91
C ASP A 373 -17.00 12.28 -11.34
N HIS A 374 -17.65 13.14 -12.13
CA HIS A 374 -18.87 13.84 -11.73
C HIS A 374 -20.04 12.91 -11.39
N SER A 375 -19.99 11.65 -11.82
CA SER A 375 -21.05 10.67 -11.51
C SER A 375 -20.99 10.10 -10.09
N LEU A 376 -19.95 10.45 -9.31
CA LEU A 376 -19.83 10.08 -7.90
C LEU A 376 -20.70 10.94 -6.97
N ALA A 377 -21.29 12.00 -7.50
CA ALA A 377 -22.23 12.88 -6.81
C ALA A 377 -23.48 13.10 -7.68
N PRO A 378 -24.62 13.54 -7.10
CA PRO A 378 -25.74 14.02 -7.89
C PRO A 378 -25.33 15.21 -8.77
N LYS A 379 -26.10 15.44 -9.84
CA LYS A 379 -25.84 16.54 -10.78
C LYS A 379 -25.75 17.89 -10.05
N ASP A 380 -24.75 18.70 -10.42
CA ASP A 380 -24.48 20.04 -9.88
C ASP A 380 -24.11 20.07 -8.37
N LYS A 381 -23.81 18.91 -7.78
CA LYS A 381 -23.37 18.71 -6.38
C LYS A 381 -21.90 18.28 -6.31
N GLN A 382 -21.29 18.41 -5.13
CA GLN A 382 -19.88 18.05 -4.90
C GLN A 382 -19.75 17.00 -3.79
N HIS A 383 -18.74 16.13 -3.87
CA HIS A 383 -18.48 15.11 -2.86
C HIS A 383 -17.01 15.11 -2.44
N ILE A 384 -16.78 15.18 -1.13
CA ILE A 384 -15.44 15.37 -0.56
C ILE A 384 -15.23 14.40 0.60
N GLY A 385 -14.15 13.63 0.55
CA GLY A 385 -13.70 12.80 1.66
C GLY A 385 -12.66 13.53 2.50
N PHE A 386 -12.81 13.51 3.82
CA PHE A 386 -11.83 13.97 4.80
C PHE A 386 -11.32 12.78 5.60
N TYR A 387 -10.01 12.70 5.79
CA TYR A 387 -9.35 11.55 6.37
C TYR A 387 -8.50 11.99 7.55
N PHE A 388 -8.73 11.35 8.69
CA PHE A 388 -8.12 11.67 9.97
C PHE A 388 -7.38 10.46 10.50
N VAL A 389 -6.13 10.64 10.90
CA VAL A 389 -5.41 9.62 11.66
C VAL A 389 -5.80 9.80 13.12
N ASN A 390 -6.30 8.75 13.77
CA ASN A 390 -6.64 8.82 15.18
C ASN A 390 -5.38 8.63 16.02
N ASP A 391 -4.92 9.71 16.66
CA ASP A 391 -3.81 9.65 17.59
C ASP A 391 -4.33 9.31 18.99
N GLU A 392 -4.27 8.03 19.35
CA GLU A 392 -4.73 7.53 20.66
C GLU A 392 -3.94 8.13 21.84
N ASN A 393 -2.79 8.77 21.60
CA ASN A 393 -1.97 9.40 22.65
C ASN A 393 -2.29 10.89 22.85
N LYS A 394 -3.09 11.52 21.98
CA LYS A 394 -3.46 12.95 22.07
C LYS A 394 -4.80 13.21 22.77
N SER A 395 -5.49 12.18 23.28
CA SER A 395 -6.87 12.32 23.77
C SER A 395 -7.05 13.06 25.10
N ASP A 396 -5.98 13.42 25.83
CA ASP A 396 -6.12 13.80 27.25
C ASP A 396 -5.60 15.21 27.60
N GLU A 397 -5.24 16.08 26.64
CA GLU A 397 -4.71 17.43 26.96
C GLU A 397 -5.72 18.59 26.84
N HIS A 398 -6.98 18.33 26.48
CA HIS A 398 -8.01 19.36 26.40
C HIS A 398 -9.34 18.92 27.06
N GLU A 399 -9.39 18.97 28.39
CA GLU A 399 -10.62 19.18 29.18
C GLU A 399 -10.54 20.51 29.95
#